data_AF-A0A7S1CTD6-F1
#
_entry.id   AF-A0A7S1CTD6-F1
#
_cell.length_a   1.000
_cell.length_b   1.000
_cell.length_c   1.000
_cell.angle_alpha   90.00
_cell.angle_beta   90.00
_cell.angle_gamma   90.00
#
_symmetry.space_group_name_H-M   'P 1'
#
loop_
_entity.id
_entity.type
_entity.pdbx_description
1 polymer ?
#
loop_
_entity_poly.entity_id
_entity_poly.type
_entity_poly.pdbx_seq_one_letter_code
_entity_poly.pdbx_strand_id
1 'polypeptide(L)'
;MSESSYVSEELTVVWLLLIAVVVATYLIHSYRITLLPPSSSALLLGVFFGILSRVAGLIHTLRFSPAAFFYALLPPIVFAAGFTLKKRSFFDNIGAILTYAVLGTFISAVTFGLGTYILVLLHIISPNSMGAAPFAECFMYGAAISSIDPVATLAVLAQSNTPPILYNLVFGESVLNDAVAIVLFRSIETSSGSSFSVGT
;
A
#
# COMPACT_ATOMS: atom_id res chain seq x y z
N MET A 1 12.82 -31.20 18.62
CA MET A 1 11.61 -30.38 18.82
C MET A 1 11.54 -29.41 17.66
N SER A 2 10.54 -29.64 16.82
CA SER A 2 10.56 -29.46 15.37
C SER A 2 10.15 -28.05 14.92
N GLU A 3 10.69 -27.58 13.80
CA GLU A 3 10.37 -26.30 13.11
C GLU A 3 8.88 -25.92 13.10
N SER A 4 7.97 -26.90 13.09
CA SER A 4 6.52 -26.67 13.22
C SER A 4 6.09 -25.90 14.48
N SER A 5 6.81 -26.03 15.60
CA SER A 5 6.48 -25.34 16.85
C SER A 5 6.84 -23.84 16.78
N TYR A 6 7.96 -23.50 16.14
CA TYR A 6 8.39 -22.12 15.94
C TYR A 6 7.45 -21.37 14.98
N VAL A 7 7.04 -22.02 13.90
CA VAL A 7 6.08 -21.43 12.94
C VAL A 7 4.74 -21.15 13.61
N SER A 8 4.28 -22.05 14.51
CA SER A 8 3.04 -21.80 15.26
C SER A 8 3.16 -20.64 16.24
N GLU A 9 4.30 -20.48 16.92
CA GLU A 9 4.53 -19.37 17.85
C GLU A 9 4.57 -18.02 17.12
N GLU A 10 5.30 -17.91 16.00
CA GLU A 10 5.34 -16.67 15.20
C GLU A 10 3.95 -16.30 14.66
N LEU A 11 3.18 -17.28 14.16
CA LEU A 11 1.81 -17.03 13.72
C LEU A 11 0.94 -16.53 14.87
N THR A 12 1.03 -17.14 16.06
CA THR A 12 0.21 -16.73 17.21
C THR A 12 0.51 -15.31 17.66
N VAL A 13 1.78 -14.89 17.63
CA VAL A 13 2.17 -13.52 17.98
C VAL A 13 1.64 -12.53 16.94
N VAL A 14 1.74 -12.85 15.64
CA VAL A 14 1.19 -12.01 14.57
C VAL A 14 -0.33 -11.88 14.67
N TRP A 15 -1.04 -12.99 14.95
CA TRP A 15 -2.49 -12.98 15.15
C TRP A 15 -2.90 -12.20 16.40
N LEU A 16 -2.19 -12.38 17.52
CA LEU A 16 -2.43 -11.60 18.74
C LEU A 16 -2.19 -10.10 18.51
N LEU A 17 -1.14 -9.74 17.77
CA LEU A 17 -0.84 -8.35 17.47
C LEU A 17 -1.87 -7.75 16.51
N LEU A 18 -2.34 -8.50 15.51
CA LEU A 18 -3.47 -8.12 14.66
C LEU A 18 -4.75 -7.89 15.49
N ILE A 19 -5.08 -8.82 16.39
CA ILE A 19 -6.24 -8.69 17.28
C ILE A 19 -6.08 -7.48 18.20
N ALA A 20 -4.89 -7.26 18.77
CA ALA A 20 -4.60 -6.10 19.61
C ALA A 20 -4.75 -4.78 18.84
N VAL A 21 -4.28 -4.72 17.58
CA VAL A 21 -4.45 -3.55 16.70
C VAL A 21 -5.92 -3.33 16.38
N VAL A 22 -6.68 -4.38 16.05
CA VAL A 22 -8.13 -4.29 15.79
C VAL A 22 -8.88 -3.81 17.03
N VAL A 23 -8.58 -4.36 18.22
CA VAL A 23 -9.20 -3.96 19.49
C VAL A 23 -8.82 -2.53 19.87
N ALA A 24 -7.56 -2.15 19.73
CA ALA A 24 -7.11 -0.78 19.98
C ALA A 24 -7.79 0.23 19.03
N THR A 25 -7.92 -0.12 17.75
CA THR A 25 -8.63 0.70 16.75
C THR A 25 -10.11 0.82 17.09
N TYR A 26 -10.75 -0.27 17.51
CA TYR A 26 -12.14 -0.29 17.98
C TYR A 26 -12.34 0.58 19.23
N LEU A 27 -11.41 0.51 20.20
CA LEU A 27 -11.44 1.34 21.40
C LEU A 27 -11.27 2.83 21.06
N ILE A 28 -10.34 3.19 20.19
CA ILE A 28 -10.14 4.59 19.74
C ILE A 28 -11.43 5.14 19.10
N HIS A 29 -12.11 4.33 18.29
CA HIS A 29 -13.39 4.71 17.71
C HIS A 29 -14.48 4.86 18.78
N SER A 30 -14.50 3.99 19.79
CA SER A 30 -15.44 4.04 20.92
C SER A 30 -15.22 5.27 21.81
N TYR A 31 -13.97 5.71 22.00
CA TYR A 31 -13.61 6.89 22.79
C TYR A 31 -13.72 8.24 22.03
N ARG A 32 -14.27 8.24 20.80
CA ARG A 32 -14.57 9.45 20.00
C ARG A 32 -13.38 10.41 19.77
N ILE A 33 -12.16 9.88 19.59
CA ILE A 33 -11.02 10.71 19.16
C ILE A 33 -11.09 10.88 17.63
N THR A 34 -12.01 11.71 17.14
CA THR A 34 -12.26 11.91 15.70
C THR A 34 -11.33 12.96 15.09
N LEU A 35 -10.02 12.82 15.29
CA LEU A 35 -9.03 13.67 14.60
C LEU A 35 -8.47 13.00 13.33
N LEU A 36 -8.48 11.66 13.26
CA LEU A 36 -7.87 10.89 12.17
C LEU A 36 -8.83 9.83 11.60
N PRO A 37 -8.77 9.52 10.28
CA PRO A 37 -9.44 8.36 9.72
C PRO A 37 -9.01 7.06 10.41
N PRO A 38 -9.89 6.03 10.48
CA PRO A 38 -9.58 4.75 11.14
C PRO A 38 -8.27 4.13 10.65
N SER A 39 -8.03 4.13 9.33
CA SER A 39 -6.82 3.58 8.71
C SER A 39 -5.54 4.29 9.18
N SER A 40 -5.58 5.62 9.29
CA SER A 40 -4.44 6.41 9.76
C SER A 40 -4.15 6.13 11.24
N SER A 41 -5.19 5.95 12.07
CA SER A 41 -5.02 5.60 13.48
C SER A 41 -4.42 4.20 13.67
N ALA A 42 -4.87 3.23 12.87
CA ALA A 42 -4.34 1.87 12.87
C ALA A 42 -2.87 1.83 12.42
N LEU A 43 -2.51 2.61 11.38
CA LEU A 43 -1.13 2.73 10.90
C LEU A 43 -0.21 3.31 11.96
N LEU A 44 -0.60 4.41 12.63
CA LEU A 44 0.21 5.02 13.68
C LEU A 44 0.42 4.09 14.88
N LEU A 45 -0.63 3.37 15.29
CA LEU A 45 -0.52 2.33 16.32
C LEU A 45 0.43 1.21 15.90
N GLY A 46 0.30 0.71 14.66
CA GLY A 46 1.19 -0.31 14.11
C GLY A 46 2.65 0.13 14.11
N VAL A 47 2.93 1.37 13.70
CA VAL A 47 4.28 1.97 13.76
C VAL A 47 4.78 2.06 15.20
N PHE A 48 3.95 2.52 16.13
CA PHE A 48 4.32 2.62 17.54
C PHE A 48 4.70 1.26 18.14
N PHE A 49 3.86 0.24 17.96
CA PHE A 49 4.15 -1.12 18.42
C PHE A 49 5.33 -1.76 17.70
N GLY A 50 5.51 -1.48 16.40
CA GLY A 50 6.66 -1.94 15.63
C GLY A 50 7.98 -1.35 16.14
N ILE A 51 8.02 -0.06 16.47
CA ILE A 51 9.18 0.60 17.09
C ILE A 51 9.44 0.04 18.48
N LEU A 52 8.40 -0.12 19.30
CA LEU A 52 8.53 -0.66 20.66
C LEU A 52 9.11 -2.08 20.63
N SER A 53 8.62 -2.92 19.72
CA SER A 53 9.14 -4.28 19.51
C SER A 53 10.59 -4.28 19.01
N ARG A 54 10.96 -3.30 18.17
CA ARG A 54 12.33 -3.13 17.70
C ARG A 54 13.29 -2.79 18.84
N VAL A 55 12.90 -1.88 19.73
CA VAL A 55 13.70 -1.51 20.91
C VAL A 55 13.78 -2.68 21.90
N ALA A 56 12.72 -3.49 22.01
CA ALA A 56 12.68 -4.66 22.88
C ALA A 56 13.38 -5.91 22.31
N GLY A 57 13.95 -5.86 21.09
CA GLY A 57 14.70 -6.96 20.49
C GLY A 57 13.84 -8.10 19.91
N LEU A 58 12.52 -7.92 19.79
CA LEU A 58 11.55 -8.93 19.32
C LEU A 58 11.31 -8.89 17.80
N ILE A 59 12.26 -8.36 17.04
CA ILE A 59 12.12 -8.08 15.59
C ILE A 59 12.04 -9.40 14.78
N HIS A 60 12.73 -10.44 15.24
CA HIS A 60 12.81 -11.71 14.52
C HIS A 60 11.50 -12.50 14.55
N THR A 61 10.69 -12.34 15.59
CA THR A 61 9.41 -13.06 15.77
C THR A 61 8.21 -12.37 15.11
N LEU A 62 8.39 -11.17 14.55
CA LEU A 62 7.33 -10.36 13.93
C LEU A 62 7.52 -10.21 12.41
N ARG A 63 7.84 -11.31 11.73
CA ARG A 63 7.88 -11.30 10.26
C ARG A 63 6.49 -11.60 9.71
N PHE A 64 5.87 -10.56 9.16
CA PHE A 64 4.63 -10.72 8.41
C PHE A 64 4.92 -11.33 7.03
N SER A 65 4.26 -12.44 6.70
CA SER A 65 4.41 -13.08 5.39
C SER A 65 3.60 -12.35 4.33
N PRO A 66 4.21 -11.84 3.25
CA PRO A 66 3.49 -11.26 2.13
C PRO A 66 2.46 -12.24 1.52
N ALA A 67 2.78 -13.54 1.49
CA ALA A 67 1.88 -14.55 0.96
C ALA A 67 0.59 -14.67 1.79
N ALA A 68 0.68 -14.55 3.12
CA ALA A 68 -0.50 -14.57 3.98
C ALA A 68 -1.43 -13.37 3.69
N PHE A 69 -0.86 -12.19 3.41
CA PHE A 69 -1.65 -11.03 3.00
C PHE A 69 -2.34 -11.25 1.66
N PHE A 70 -1.59 -11.63 0.62
CA PHE A 70 -2.13 -11.77 -0.73
C PHE A 70 -3.16 -12.90 -0.84
N TYR A 71 -2.98 -14.01 -0.13
CA TYR A 71 -3.88 -15.15 -0.22
C TYR A 71 -5.02 -15.15 0.80
N ALA A 72 -4.82 -14.62 2.02
CA ALA A 72 -5.84 -14.69 3.07
C ALA A 72 -6.60 -13.37 3.27
N LEU A 73 -5.92 -12.21 3.22
CA LEU A 73 -6.54 -10.93 3.56
C LEU A 73 -7.07 -10.17 2.34
N LEU A 74 -6.33 -10.16 1.23
CA LEU A 74 -6.69 -9.40 0.03
C LEU A 74 -8.00 -9.89 -0.62
N PRO A 75 -8.27 -11.20 -0.78
CA PRO A 75 -9.48 -11.65 -1.47
C PRO A 75 -10.80 -11.25 -0.77
N PRO A 76 -10.96 -11.41 0.57
CA PRO A 76 -12.16 -10.92 1.26
C PRO A 76 -12.35 -9.40 1.16
N ILE A 77 -11.27 -8.61 1.22
CA ILE A 77 -11.32 -7.14 1.12
C ILE A 77 -11.83 -6.71 -0.26
N VAL A 78 -11.22 -7.24 -1.32
CA VAL A 78 -11.62 -6.95 -2.71
C VAL A 78 -13.05 -7.42 -2.97
N PHE A 79 -13.43 -8.59 -2.44
CA PHE A 79 -14.79 -9.11 -2.59
C PHE A 79 -15.84 -8.23 -1.89
N ALA A 80 -15.59 -7.83 -0.65
CA ALA A 80 -16.50 -6.96 0.11
C ALA A 80 -16.69 -5.61 -0.60
N ALA A 81 -15.60 -5.00 -1.08
CA ALA A 81 -15.65 -3.73 -1.78
C ALA A 81 -16.37 -3.84 -3.14
N GLY A 82 -16.12 -4.93 -3.88
CA GLY A 82 -16.81 -5.24 -5.13
C GLY A 82 -18.31 -5.54 -4.95
N PHE A 83 -18.73 -6.07 -3.79
CA PHE A 83 -20.14 -6.31 -3.48
C PHE A 83 -20.92 -5.01 -3.25
N THR A 84 -20.31 -4.01 -2.62
CA THR A 84 -20.92 -2.68 -2.42
C THR A 84 -20.96 -1.81 -3.68
N LEU A 85 -20.29 -2.23 -4.75
CA LEU A 85 -20.16 -1.45 -5.97
C LEU A 85 -21.41 -1.52 -6.86
N LYS A 86 -21.91 -0.34 -7.28
CA LYS A 86 -23.03 -0.24 -8.22
C LYS A 86 -22.57 -0.54 -9.65
N LYS A 87 -22.59 -1.83 -10.04
CA LYS A 87 -22.11 -2.34 -11.34
C LYS A 87 -22.47 -1.46 -12.54
N ARG A 88 -23.73 -1.04 -12.68
CA ARG A 88 -24.19 -0.26 -13.84
C ARG A 88 -23.43 1.07 -14.01
N SER A 89 -23.35 1.87 -12.94
CA SER A 89 -22.66 3.18 -12.98
C SER A 89 -21.14 3.05 -13.14
N PHE A 90 -20.55 1.94 -12.69
CA PHE A 90 -19.14 1.65 -12.89
C PHE A 90 -18.83 1.34 -14.36
N PHE A 91 -19.59 0.44 -14.98
CA PHE A 91 -19.39 0.08 -16.39
C PHE A 91 -19.72 1.24 -17.34
N ASP A 92 -20.70 2.07 -17.01
CA ASP A 92 -21.05 3.27 -17.80
C ASP A 92 -19.90 4.30 -17.85
N ASN A 93 -19.01 4.32 -16.84
CA ASN A 93 -17.91 5.29 -16.73
C ASN A 93 -16.52 4.63 -16.83
N ILE A 94 -16.45 3.40 -17.35
CA ILE A 94 -15.20 2.62 -17.37
C ILE A 94 -14.08 3.31 -18.16
N GLY A 95 -14.42 4.08 -19.20
CA GLY A 95 -13.44 4.87 -19.95
C GLY A 95 -12.76 5.93 -19.09
N ALA A 96 -13.50 6.63 -18.25
CA ALA A 96 -12.93 7.61 -17.32
C ALA A 96 -12.06 6.91 -16.27
N ILE A 97 -12.56 5.81 -15.68
CA ILE A 97 -11.81 5.00 -14.71
C ILE A 97 -10.47 4.55 -15.29
N LEU A 98 -10.48 3.98 -16.49
CA LEU A 98 -9.27 3.49 -17.16
C LEU A 98 -8.30 4.64 -17.49
N THR A 99 -8.83 5.80 -17.90
CA THR A 99 -8.01 6.97 -18.20
C THR A 99 -7.30 7.46 -16.94
N TYR A 100 -8.00 7.59 -15.82
CA TYR A 100 -7.38 7.98 -14.54
C TYR A 100 -6.41 6.92 -14.01
N ALA A 101 -6.78 5.64 -14.08
CA ALA A 101 -5.92 4.55 -13.60
C ALA A 101 -4.65 4.36 -14.44
N VAL A 102 -4.69 4.61 -15.74
CA VAL A 102 -3.50 4.43 -16.59
C VAL A 102 -2.70 5.71 -16.66
N LEU A 103 -3.32 6.82 -17.08
CA LEU A 103 -2.60 8.08 -17.26
C LEU A 103 -2.23 8.71 -15.92
N GLY A 104 -3.12 8.66 -14.91
CA GLY A 104 -2.85 9.20 -13.59
C GLY A 104 -1.68 8.49 -12.92
N THR A 105 -1.67 7.16 -12.96
CA THR A 105 -0.56 6.34 -12.44
C THR A 105 0.73 6.58 -13.20
N PHE A 106 0.69 6.64 -14.53
CA PHE A 106 1.87 6.90 -15.34
C PHE A 106 2.46 8.29 -15.04
N ILE A 107 1.64 9.33 -15.00
CA ILE A 107 2.07 10.70 -14.66
C ILE A 107 2.64 10.72 -13.24
N SER A 108 2.00 10.05 -12.29
CA SER A 108 2.47 9.97 -10.91
C SER A 108 3.84 9.27 -10.84
N ALA A 109 3.99 8.12 -11.50
CA ALA A 109 5.23 7.37 -11.54
C ALA A 109 6.39 8.19 -12.14
N VAL A 110 6.14 8.89 -13.25
CA VAL A 110 7.12 9.80 -13.87
C VAL A 110 7.45 10.97 -12.93
N THR A 111 6.45 11.57 -12.28
CA THR A 111 6.65 12.71 -11.39
C THR A 111 7.52 12.33 -10.18
N PHE A 112 7.21 11.22 -9.51
CA PHE A 112 8.00 10.74 -8.39
C PHE A 112 9.37 10.19 -8.83
N GLY A 113 9.46 9.54 -9.99
CA GLY A 113 10.73 9.06 -10.55
C GLY A 113 11.68 10.19 -10.91
N LEU A 114 11.20 11.23 -11.61
CA LEU A 114 12.00 12.41 -11.90
C LEU A 114 12.33 13.20 -10.62
N GLY A 115 11.36 13.36 -9.72
CA GLY A 115 11.57 14.05 -8.45
C GLY A 115 12.68 13.40 -7.62
N THR A 116 12.66 12.08 -7.49
CA THR A 116 13.73 11.34 -6.79
C THR A 116 15.06 11.41 -7.52
N TYR A 117 15.07 11.31 -8.86
CA TYR A 117 16.30 11.48 -9.65
C TYR A 117 16.93 12.87 -9.48
N ILE A 118 16.12 13.93 -9.42
CA ILE A 118 16.59 15.29 -9.14
C ILE A 118 17.21 15.38 -7.74
N LEU A 119 16.59 14.76 -6.72
CA LEU A 119 17.13 14.74 -5.36
C LEU A 119 18.49 14.04 -5.27
N VAL A 120 18.69 12.98 -6.08
CA VAL A 120 19.98 12.30 -6.23
C VAL A 120 21.01 13.23 -6.88
N LEU A 121 20.62 13.94 -7.94
CA LEU A 121 21.50 14.90 -8.63
C LEU A 121 21.93 16.06 -7.71
N LEU A 122 21.03 16.52 -6.85
CA LEU A 122 21.30 17.52 -5.82
C LEU A 122 22.13 17.01 -4.63
N HIS A 123 22.57 15.74 -4.65
CA HIS A 123 23.35 15.08 -3.59
C HIS A 123 22.65 15.05 -2.22
N ILE A 124 21.33 15.22 -2.19
CA ILE A 124 20.52 15.06 -0.96
C ILE A 124 20.42 13.58 -0.61
N ILE A 125 20.30 12.73 -1.64
CA ILE A 125 20.34 11.28 -1.54
C ILE A 125 21.72 10.84 -2.01
N SER A 126 22.40 10.01 -1.23
CA SER A 126 23.76 9.56 -1.57
C SER A 126 23.73 8.76 -2.88
N PRO A 127 24.54 9.12 -3.89
CA PRO A 127 24.62 8.37 -5.15
C PRO A 127 25.08 6.92 -4.93
N ASN A 128 25.80 6.66 -3.83
CA ASN A 128 26.33 5.35 -3.46
C ASN A 128 25.25 4.36 -3.01
N SER A 129 24.03 4.84 -2.72
CA SER A 129 22.91 3.99 -2.32
C SER A 129 22.11 3.44 -3.51
N MET A 130 22.46 3.84 -4.74
CA MET A 130 21.81 3.37 -5.97
C MET A 130 22.71 2.38 -6.72
N GLY A 131 22.09 1.39 -7.36
CA GLY A 131 22.79 0.36 -8.13
C GLY A 131 23.32 0.85 -9.47
N ALA A 132 23.60 -0.09 -10.37
CA ALA A 132 24.22 0.17 -11.68
C ALA A 132 23.39 1.07 -12.62
N ALA A 133 22.09 1.26 -12.33
CA ALA A 133 21.17 2.06 -13.13
C ALA A 133 20.34 3.02 -12.26
N PRO A 134 20.93 4.12 -11.75
CA PRO A 134 20.26 5.03 -10.81
C PRO A 134 19.00 5.68 -11.41
N PHE A 135 18.98 5.93 -12.72
CA PHE A 135 17.79 6.43 -13.40
C PHE A 135 16.65 5.40 -13.38
N ALA A 136 16.93 4.14 -13.74
CA ALA A 136 15.91 3.09 -13.74
C ALA A 136 15.35 2.86 -12.34
N GLU A 137 16.20 2.79 -11.32
CA GLU A 137 15.79 2.62 -9.93
C GLU A 137 14.89 3.75 -9.42
N CYS A 138 15.17 5.01 -9.79
CA CYS A 138 14.28 6.12 -9.45
C CYS A 138 12.88 5.94 -10.06
N PHE A 139 12.79 5.50 -11.32
CA PHE A 139 11.51 5.27 -11.98
C PHE A 139 10.79 4.01 -11.46
N MET A 140 11.53 2.97 -11.07
CA MET A 140 10.97 1.80 -10.37
C MET A 140 10.38 2.22 -9.02
N TYR A 141 11.08 3.07 -8.27
CA TYR A 141 10.55 3.66 -7.05
C TYR A 141 9.29 4.51 -7.33
N GLY A 142 9.33 5.34 -8.37
CA GLY A 142 8.17 6.13 -8.80
C GLY A 142 6.96 5.25 -9.11
N ALA A 143 7.15 4.15 -9.85
CA ALA A 143 6.10 3.18 -10.16
C ALA A 143 5.58 2.45 -8.91
N ALA A 144 6.45 2.11 -7.95
CA ALA A 144 6.02 1.49 -6.70
C ALA A 144 5.16 2.42 -5.84
N ILE A 145 5.45 3.73 -5.84
CA ILE A 145 4.74 4.74 -5.05
C ILE A 145 3.48 5.28 -5.75
N SER A 146 3.32 5.08 -7.06
CA SER A 146 2.19 5.62 -7.82
C SER A 146 0.84 4.93 -7.55
N SER A 147 0.86 3.72 -6.99
CA SER A 147 -0.36 3.04 -6.53
C SER A 147 -0.88 3.70 -5.25
N ILE A 148 -2.17 4.06 -5.25
CA ILE A 148 -2.84 4.78 -4.16
C ILE A 148 -3.72 3.79 -3.39
N ASP A 149 -3.66 3.81 -2.05
CA ASP A 149 -4.59 3.06 -1.19
C ASP A 149 -5.92 3.83 -1.04
N PRO A 150 -7.06 3.31 -1.54
CA PRO A 150 -8.33 3.99 -1.48
C PRO A 150 -9.04 3.87 -0.13
N VAL A 151 -8.58 3.04 0.81
CA VAL A 151 -9.37 2.72 2.01
C VAL A 151 -9.71 3.97 2.83
N ALA A 152 -8.73 4.85 3.03
CA ALA A 152 -8.95 6.09 3.78
C ALA A 152 -9.85 7.08 3.01
N THR A 153 -9.65 7.23 1.70
CA THR A 153 -10.42 8.16 0.86
C THR A 153 -11.87 7.69 0.71
N LEU A 154 -12.09 6.40 0.49
CA LEU A 154 -13.41 5.79 0.42
C LEU A 154 -14.14 5.86 1.76
N ALA A 155 -13.46 5.69 2.89
CA ALA A 155 -14.07 5.82 4.21
C ALA A 155 -14.60 7.23 4.48
N VAL A 156 -13.89 8.26 4.01
CA VAL A 156 -14.35 9.66 4.09
C VAL A 156 -15.49 9.91 3.09
N LEU A 157 -15.36 9.44 1.85
CA LEU A 157 -16.37 9.61 0.81
C LEU A 157 -17.70 8.91 1.13
N ALA A 158 -17.66 7.79 1.85
CA ALA A 158 -18.85 7.08 2.33
C ALA A 158 -19.56 7.83 3.47
N GLN A 159 -18.83 8.66 4.23
CA GLN A 159 -19.39 9.49 5.31
C GLN A 159 -19.86 10.86 4.83
N SER A 160 -19.31 11.37 3.71
CA SER A 160 -19.78 12.61 3.11
C SER A 160 -20.93 12.38 2.13
N ASN A 161 -21.73 13.42 1.89
CA ASN A 161 -22.90 13.35 1.01
C ASN A 161 -22.53 13.39 -0.48
N THR A 162 -21.49 12.64 -0.87
CA THR A 162 -20.86 12.71 -2.20
C THR A 162 -21.65 11.89 -3.23
N PRO A 163 -21.73 12.33 -4.50
CA PRO A 163 -22.35 11.55 -5.55
C PRO A 163 -21.76 10.13 -5.66
N PRO A 164 -22.60 9.09 -5.85
CA PRO A 164 -22.13 7.70 -5.94
C PRO A 164 -21.18 7.44 -7.12
N ILE A 165 -21.20 8.32 -8.13
CA ILE A 165 -20.27 8.25 -9.26
C ILE A 165 -18.82 8.51 -8.84
N LEU A 166 -18.58 9.41 -7.87
CA LEU A 166 -17.22 9.72 -7.40
C LEU A 166 -16.64 8.55 -6.62
N TYR A 167 -17.47 7.91 -5.78
CA TYR A 167 -17.09 6.69 -5.06
C TYR A 167 -16.69 5.58 -6.03
N ASN A 168 -17.50 5.34 -7.07
CA ASN A 168 -17.22 4.31 -8.07
C ASN A 168 -15.96 4.63 -8.90
N LEU A 169 -15.72 5.91 -9.19
CA LEU A 169 -14.54 6.36 -9.95
C LEU A 169 -13.25 6.14 -9.16
N VAL A 170 -13.20 6.60 -7.91
CA VAL A 170 -12.03 6.46 -7.03
C VAL A 170 -11.76 4.98 -6.72
N PHE A 171 -12.80 4.21 -6.38
CA PHE A 171 -12.63 2.78 -6.15
C PHE A 171 -12.08 2.06 -7.40
N GLY A 172 -12.65 2.35 -8.57
CA GLY A 172 -12.22 1.72 -9.82
C GLY A 172 -10.80 2.11 -10.22
N GLU A 173 -10.45 3.38 -10.05
CA GLU A 173 -9.11 3.88 -10.32
C GLU A 173 -8.08 3.17 -9.46
N SER A 174 -8.29 3.11 -8.15
CA SER A 174 -7.32 2.50 -7.24
C SER A 174 -7.17 0.98 -7.43
N VAL A 175 -8.25 0.25 -7.76
CA VAL A 175 -8.16 -1.19 -8.07
C VAL A 175 -7.32 -1.45 -9.34
N LEU A 176 -7.47 -0.61 -10.38
CA LEU A 176 -6.73 -0.78 -11.63
C LEU A 176 -5.31 -0.23 -11.55
N ASN A 177 -5.10 0.86 -10.80
CA ASN A 177 -3.82 1.52 -10.58
C ASN A 177 -2.77 0.53 -10.05
N ASP A 178 -3.13 -0.34 -9.09
CA ASP A 178 -2.23 -1.37 -8.56
C ASP A 178 -1.65 -2.28 -9.67
N ALA A 179 -2.49 -2.74 -10.58
CA ALA A 179 -2.06 -3.58 -11.70
C ALA A 179 -1.16 -2.79 -12.67
N VAL A 180 -1.52 -1.54 -12.99
CA VAL A 180 -0.73 -0.66 -13.86
C VAL A 180 0.65 -0.38 -13.24
N ALA A 181 0.71 -0.07 -11.95
CA ALA A 181 1.92 0.20 -11.19
C ALA A 181 2.87 -1.02 -11.19
N ILE A 182 2.35 -2.21 -10.95
CA ILE A 182 3.12 -3.46 -11.01
C ILE A 182 3.67 -3.70 -12.42
N VAL A 183 2.86 -3.51 -13.46
CA VAL A 183 3.30 -3.67 -14.85
C VAL A 183 4.40 -2.67 -15.18
N LEU A 184 4.24 -1.39 -14.84
CA LEU A 184 5.26 -0.35 -15.05
C LEU A 184 6.57 -0.71 -14.35
N PHE A 185 6.51 -1.12 -13.08
CA PHE A 185 7.68 -1.54 -12.31
C PHE A 185 8.44 -2.68 -13.03
N ARG A 186 7.71 -3.73 -13.42
CA ARG A 186 8.30 -4.91 -14.10
C ARG A 186 8.82 -4.58 -15.49
N SER A 187 8.16 -3.70 -16.22
CA SER A 187 8.63 -3.23 -17.52
C SER A 187 9.98 -2.51 -17.38
N ILE A 188 10.12 -1.60 -16.41
CA ILE A 188 11.38 -0.88 -16.18
C ILE A 188 12.49 -1.83 -15.73
N GLU A 189 12.19 -2.76 -14.81
CA GLU A 189 13.13 -3.80 -14.35
C GLU A 189 13.67 -4.62 -15.52
N THR A 190 12.78 -5.10 -16.37
CA THR A 190 13.12 -5.95 -17.52
C THR A 190 13.92 -5.17 -18.57
N SER A 191 13.53 -3.92 -18.87
CA SER A 191 14.24 -3.09 -19.84
C SER A 191 15.62 -2.65 -19.37
N SER A 192 15.80 -2.47 -18.06
CA SER A 192 17.04 -1.96 -17.49
C SER A 192 18.03 -3.06 -17.10
N GLY A 193 17.60 -4.33 -17.13
CA GLY A 193 18.44 -5.50 -16.79
C GLY A 193 19.03 -5.47 -15.38
N SER A 194 18.48 -4.61 -14.51
CA SER A 194 18.97 -4.32 -13.17
C SER A 194 17.82 -4.55 -12.19
N SER A 195 18.09 -5.38 -11.19
CA SER A 195 17.17 -5.56 -10.07
C SER A 195 17.22 -4.34 -9.16
N PHE A 196 16.06 -3.94 -8.65
CA PHE A 196 15.94 -2.83 -7.73
C PHE A 196 16.81 -3.05 -6.48
N SER A 197 17.88 -2.29 -6.35
CA SER A 197 18.82 -2.38 -5.23
C SER A 197 18.57 -1.23 -4.25
N VAL A 198 17.59 -1.38 -3.35
CA VAL A 198 17.53 -0.48 -2.19
C VAL A 198 18.64 -0.88 -1.24
N GLY A 199 19.62 0.01 -1.11
CA GLY A 199 20.87 -0.18 -0.37
C GLY A 199 20.77 -1.10 0.86
N THR A 200 21.58 -2.15 0.83
CA THR A 200 22.14 -2.77 2.05
C THR A 200 23.09 -1.81 2.73
#